data_AF-A0A370BX90-F1
#
_entry.id   AF-A0A370BX90-F1
#
_cell.length_a   1.000
_cell.length_b   1.000
_cell.length_c   1.000
_cell.angle_alpha   90.00
_cell.angle_beta   90.00
_cell.angle_gamma   90.00
#
_symmetry.space_group_name_H-M   'P 1'
#
loop_
_entity.id
_entity.type
_entity.pdbx_description
1 polymer ?
#
loop_
_entity_poly.entity_id
_entity_poly.type
_entity_poly.pdbx_seq_one_letter_code
_entity_poly.pdbx_strand_id
1 'polypeptide(L)'
;MSHLQYYAYPGYGTRSQTDLYYSQAVKVGDRIECSGQGGWDPSTLKINPEINAQIDQAFANVELTLKTAGGQGWSQVYRVNSYHLPLNDEALNAMVRNLRKYMPNHQPMDVYWRVAVGLR
;
A
#
# COMPACT_ATOMS: atom_id res chain seq x y z
N MET A 1 15.61 21.80 3.24
CA MET A 1 15.31 20.42 2.84
C MET A 1 14.90 19.64 4.07
N SER A 2 13.93 18.73 3.98
CA SER A 2 13.65 17.80 5.08
C SER A 2 14.92 16.95 5.30
N HIS A 3 15.32 16.75 6.55
CA HIS A 3 16.49 15.95 6.94
C HIS A 3 16.17 14.44 6.97
N LEU A 4 14.96 14.07 6.53
CA LEU A 4 14.46 12.70 6.60
C LEU A 4 14.97 11.88 5.42
N GLN A 5 15.10 10.57 5.65
CA GLN A 5 15.43 9.62 4.60
C GLN A 5 14.14 9.15 3.90
N TYR A 6 14.08 9.39 2.59
CA TYR A 6 13.00 8.92 1.73
C TYR A 6 13.44 7.68 0.95
N TYR A 7 12.47 6.82 0.64
CA TYR A 7 12.69 5.52 0.02
C TYR A 7 11.76 5.33 -1.18
N ALA A 8 12.30 4.73 -2.23
CA ALA A 8 11.58 4.31 -3.41
C ALA A 8 12.16 2.99 -3.91
N TYR A 9 11.30 1.98 -4.15
CA TYR A 9 11.73 0.72 -4.75
C TYR A 9 11.90 0.88 -6.27
N PRO A 10 12.74 0.05 -6.92
CA PRO A 10 12.93 0.09 -8.37
C PRO A 10 11.63 -0.10 -9.16
N GLY A 11 11.52 0.57 -10.31
CA GLY A 11 10.35 0.49 -11.17
C GLY A 11 9.32 1.56 -10.81
N TYR A 12 8.15 1.18 -10.32
CA TYR A 12 7.08 2.15 -10.01
C TYR A 12 7.51 3.21 -8.98
N GLY A 13 8.31 2.83 -7.96
CA GLY A 13 8.77 3.78 -6.94
C GLY A 13 9.68 4.86 -7.51
N THR A 14 10.76 4.46 -8.18
CA THR A 14 11.69 5.43 -8.81
C THR A 14 11.02 6.23 -9.92
N ARG A 15 10.09 5.63 -10.68
CA ARG A 15 9.25 6.36 -11.64
C ARG A 15 8.37 7.40 -10.95
N SER A 16 7.74 7.06 -9.84
CA SER A 16 6.89 7.97 -9.08
C SER A 16 7.64 9.20 -8.57
N GLN A 17 8.92 9.04 -8.21
CA GLN A 17 9.76 10.17 -7.83
C GLN A 17 9.97 11.16 -8.98
N THR A 18 10.16 10.66 -10.19
CA THR A 18 10.40 11.49 -11.39
C THR A 18 9.10 12.06 -11.96
N ASP A 19 8.11 11.20 -12.21
CA ASP A 19 6.91 11.54 -12.99
C ASP A 19 5.79 12.13 -12.13
N LEU A 20 5.69 11.70 -10.86
CA LEU A 20 4.59 12.04 -9.94
C LEU A 20 5.05 12.82 -8.71
N TYR A 21 6.36 13.05 -8.58
CA TYR A 21 6.99 13.88 -7.55
C TYR A 21 6.69 13.47 -6.11
N TYR A 22 6.65 12.16 -5.82
CA TYR A 22 6.52 11.65 -4.46
C TYR A 22 7.38 10.40 -4.22
N SER A 23 7.62 10.07 -2.94
CA SER A 23 8.34 8.86 -2.51
C SER A 23 7.43 7.86 -1.83
N GLN A 24 7.81 6.59 -1.84
CA GLN A 24 6.95 5.48 -1.45
C GLN A 24 6.95 5.30 0.07
N ALA A 25 8.05 5.65 0.71
CA ALA A 25 8.12 5.74 2.16
C ALA A 25 9.08 6.83 2.63
N VAL A 26 8.92 7.24 3.88
CA VAL A 26 9.86 8.06 4.63
C VAL A 26 10.06 7.47 6.02
N LYS A 27 11.29 7.48 6.52
CA LYS A 27 11.58 7.07 7.90
C LYS A 27 11.65 8.28 8.81
N VAL A 28 10.89 8.25 9.90
CA VAL A 28 10.78 9.31 10.92
C VAL A 28 11.09 8.70 12.28
N GLY A 29 12.34 8.83 12.72
CA GLY A 29 12.84 8.10 13.90
C GLY A 29 12.71 6.59 13.69
N ASP A 30 11.96 5.94 14.57
CA ASP A 30 11.71 4.49 14.53
C ASP A 30 10.46 4.08 13.74
N ARG A 31 9.77 5.06 13.12
CA ARG A 31 8.55 4.82 12.32
C ARG A 31 8.84 4.92 10.82
N ILE A 32 8.18 4.06 10.05
CA ILE A 32 8.08 4.19 8.60
C ILE A 32 6.68 4.72 8.27
N GLU A 33 6.64 5.82 7.54
CA GLU A 33 5.41 6.31 6.90
C GLU A 33 5.36 5.78 5.47
N CYS A 34 4.28 5.09 5.13
CA CYS A 34 4.08 4.50 3.81
C CYS A 34 3.08 5.35 3.02
N SER A 35 3.46 5.76 1.81
CA SER A 35 2.53 6.32 0.83
C SER A 35 1.51 5.26 0.42
N GLY A 36 0.34 5.70 -0.07
CA GLY A 36 -0.70 4.79 -0.55
C GLY A 36 -0.18 3.85 -1.63
N GLN A 37 -0.44 2.55 -1.47
CA GLN A 37 -0.12 1.52 -2.46
C GLN A 37 -1.40 0.98 -3.10
N GLY A 38 -1.32 0.66 -4.38
CA GLY A 38 -2.42 0.11 -5.17
C GLY A 38 -1.98 -1.11 -5.98
N GLY A 39 -2.90 -1.63 -6.79
CA GLY A 39 -2.75 -2.92 -7.50
C GLY A 39 -1.84 -2.90 -8.73
N TRP A 40 -0.88 -1.99 -8.82
CA TRP A 40 0.09 -1.96 -9.93
C TRP A 40 1.19 -2.99 -9.73
N ASP A 41 1.63 -3.64 -10.80
CA ASP A 41 2.86 -4.41 -10.79
C ASP A 41 4.06 -3.43 -10.71
N PRO A 42 4.98 -3.59 -9.74
CA PRO A 42 6.07 -2.65 -9.53
C PRO A 42 7.07 -2.60 -10.69
N SER A 43 7.15 -3.65 -11.51
CA SER A 43 8.10 -3.76 -12.62
C SER A 43 7.51 -3.35 -13.97
N THR A 44 6.25 -3.73 -14.24
CA THR A 44 5.58 -3.51 -15.53
C THR A 44 4.59 -2.36 -15.50
N LEU A 45 4.24 -1.85 -14.31
CA LEU A 45 3.33 -0.73 -14.09
C LEU A 45 1.88 -1.03 -14.49
N LYS A 46 1.59 -2.27 -14.91
CA LYS A 46 0.26 -2.73 -15.29
C LYS A 46 -0.59 -2.96 -14.05
N ILE A 47 -1.88 -2.69 -14.16
CA ILE A 47 -2.87 -2.97 -13.12
C ILE A 47 -3.74 -4.11 -13.63
N ASN A 48 -3.91 -5.15 -12.82
CA ASN A 48 -4.83 -6.24 -13.15
C ASN A 48 -6.28 -5.71 -13.11
N PRO A 49 -7.15 -5.97 -14.09
CA PRO A 49 -8.54 -5.51 -14.02
C PRO A 49 -9.37 -6.18 -12.91
N GLU A 50 -8.96 -7.34 -12.41
CA GLU A 50 -9.68 -8.11 -11.39
C GLU A 50 -9.37 -7.60 -9.97
N ILE A 51 -10.42 -7.40 -9.15
CA ILE A 51 -10.34 -6.68 -7.88
C ILE A 51 -9.54 -7.42 -6.80
N ASN A 52 -9.67 -8.75 -6.69
CA ASN A 52 -8.90 -9.55 -5.74
C ASN A 52 -7.40 -9.46 -6.06
N ALA A 53 -7.03 -9.59 -7.34
CA ALA A 53 -5.66 -9.47 -7.79
C ALA A 53 -5.10 -8.07 -7.55
N GLN A 54 -5.90 -7.01 -7.73
CA GLN A 54 -5.48 -5.65 -7.36
C GLN A 54 -5.23 -5.50 -5.86
N ILE A 55 -6.12 -6.03 -5.02
CA ILE A 55 -5.99 -5.95 -3.55
C ILE A 55 -4.77 -6.76 -3.10
N ASP A 56 -4.62 -8.00 -3.59
CA ASP A 56 -3.47 -8.86 -3.29
C ASP A 56 -2.14 -8.17 -3.70
N GLN A 57 -2.10 -7.53 -4.88
CA GLN A 57 -0.95 -6.78 -5.35
C GLN A 57 -0.69 -5.52 -4.51
N ALA A 58 -1.73 -4.80 -4.08
CA ALA A 58 -1.58 -3.65 -3.19
C ALA A 58 -0.94 -4.07 -1.86
N PHE A 59 -1.33 -5.22 -1.29
CA PHE A 59 -0.69 -5.78 -0.10
C PHE A 59 0.77 -6.14 -0.34
N ALA A 60 1.09 -6.76 -1.47
CA ALA A 60 2.46 -7.05 -1.86
C ALA A 60 3.31 -5.78 -2.02
N ASN A 61 2.72 -4.70 -2.54
CA ASN A 61 3.39 -3.41 -2.70
C ASN A 61 3.65 -2.70 -1.37
N VAL A 62 2.74 -2.80 -0.39
CA VAL A 62 3.01 -2.32 0.98
C VAL A 62 4.16 -3.10 1.60
N GLU A 63 4.15 -4.43 1.49
CA GLU A 63 5.22 -5.29 2.00
C GLU A 63 6.58 -4.90 1.40
N LEU A 64 6.63 -4.73 0.07
CA LEU A 64 7.81 -4.27 -0.65
C LEU A 64 8.27 -2.90 -0.15
N THR A 65 7.35 -1.94 -0.05
CA THR A 65 7.63 -0.57 0.38
C THR A 65 8.24 -0.54 1.78
N LEU A 66 7.62 -1.24 2.74
CA LEU A 66 8.09 -1.31 4.11
C LEU A 66 9.46 -1.97 4.21
N LYS A 67 9.69 -3.06 3.48
CA LYS A 67 11.00 -3.75 3.44
C LYS A 67 12.08 -2.88 2.80
N THR A 68 11.77 -2.16 1.72
CA THR A 68 12.71 -1.20 1.10
C THR A 68 13.12 -0.09 2.05
N ALA A 69 12.21 0.34 2.95
CA ALA A 69 12.51 1.31 4.01
C ALA A 69 13.21 0.70 5.25
N GLY A 70 13.58 -0.58 5.20
CA GLY A 70 14.25 -1.30 6.28
C GLY A 70 13.33 -1.85 7.38
N GLY A 71 12.02 -1.91 7.14
CA GLY A 71 11.04 -2.53 8.03
C GLY A 71 10.92 -4.05 7.82
N GLN A 72 10.17 -4.71 8.69
CA GLN A 72 9.90 -6.16 8.64
C GLN A 72 8.60 -6.50 7.88
N GLY A 73 8.03 -5.53 7.17
CA GLY A 73 6.79 -5.71 6.43
C GLY A 73 5.54 -5.53 7.30
N TRP A 74 4.46 -6.20 6.91
CA TRP A 74 3.14 -6.09 7.54
C TRP A 74 3.10 -6.45 9.03
N SER A 75 4.03 -7.28 9.52
CA SER A 75 4.13 -7.68 10.93
C SER A 75 4.29 -6.49 11.90
N GLN A 76 4.74 -5.33 11.41
CA GLN A 76 4.93 -4.11 12.21
C GLN A 76 3.82 -3.06 12.00
N VAL A 77 2.84 -3.34 11.13
CA VAL A 77 1.79 -2.37 10.78
C VAL A 77 0.73 -2.35 11.87
N TYR A 78 0.57 -1.20 12.54
CA TYR A 78 -0.43 -1.03 13.60
C TYR A 78 -1.69 -0.27 13.15
N ARG A 79 -1.63 0.41 12.00
CA ARG A 79 -2.75 1.19 11.44
C ARG A 79 -2.83 1.04 9.92
N VAL A 80 -4.03 0.82 9.42
CA VAL A 80 -4.36 0.80 7.99
C VAL A 80 -5.44 1.85 7.70
N ASN A 81 -5.27 2.60 6.62
CA ASN A 81 -6.34 3.39 6.03
C ASN A 81 -6.54 2.86 4.60
N SER A 82 -7.72 2.37 4.28
CA SER A 82 -8.01 1.77 2.97
C SER A 82 -9.14 2.51 2.22
N TYR A 83 -8.96 2.65 0.91
CA TYR A 83 -9.85 3.37 0.00
C TYR A 83 -10.27 2.44 -1.13
N HIS A 84 -11.58 2.32 -1.36
CA HIS A 84 -12.14 1.26 -2.21
C HIS A 84 -13.03 1.78 -3.33
N LEU A 85 -12.89 1.16 -4.51
CA LEU A 85 -13.68 1.39 -5.72
C LEU A 85 -13.84 0.07 -6.51
N PRO A 86 -14.94 -0.67 -6.37
CA PRO A 86 -16.06 -0.49 -5.44
C PRO A 86 -15.73 -1.01 -4.01
N LEU A 87 -16.53 -0.59 -3.03
CA LEU A 87 -16.57 -1.20 -1.69
C LEU A 87 -17.75 -2.18 -1.64
N ASN A 88 -17.51 -3.45 -1.97
CA ASN A 88 -18.49 -4.54 -1.95
C ASN A 88 -17.96 -5.73 -1.13
N ASP A 89 -18.79 -6.76 -0.96
CA ASP A 89 -18.43 -7.95 -0.17
C ASP A 89 -17.19 -8.68 -0.72
N GLU A 90 -17.02 -8.69 -2.04
CA GLU A 90 -15.85 -9.28 -2.69
C GLU A 90 -14.55 -8.58 -2.26
N ALA A 91 -14.50 -7.24 -2.38
CA ALA A 91 -13.36 -6.45 -1.95
C ALA A 91 -13.09 -6.58 -0.45
N LEU A 92 -14.15 -6.59 0.38
CA LEU A 92 -14.04 -6.78 1.82
C LEU A 92 -13.48 -8.17 2.18
N ASN A 93 -13.95 -9.22 1.51
CA ASN A 93 -13.44 -10.58 1.72
C ASN A 93 -11.96 -10.69 1.32
N ALA A 94 -11.55 -10.04 0.22
CA ALA A 94 -10.15 -9.95 -0.19
C ALA A 94 -9.28 -9.22 0.86
N MET A 95 -9.77 -8.10 1.41
CA MET A 95 -9.09 -7.38 2.49
C MET A 95 -8.89 -8.27 3.71
N VAL A 96 -9.96 -8.89 4.22
CA VAL A 96 -9.89 -9.77 5.41
C VAL A 96 -8.93 -10.93 5.19
N ARG A 97 -8.99 -11.56 4.00
CA ARG A 97 -8.07 -12.64 3.61
C ARG A 97 -6.61 -12.20 3.67
N ASN A 98 -6.28 -11.03 3.13
CA ASN A 98 -4.92 -10.51 3.16
C ASN A 98 -4.48 -10.05 4.55
N LEU A 99 -5.33 -9.36 5.31
CA LEU A 99 -5.03 -8.96 6.69
C LEU A 99 -4.67 -10.18 7.56
N ARG A 100 -5.44 -11.27 7.46
CA ARG A 100 -5.15 -12.53 8.17
C ARG A 100 -3.85 -13.18 7.71
N LYS A 101 -3.56 -13.15 6.41
CA LYS A 101 -2.33 -13.73 5.83
C LYS A 101 -1.07 -12.97 6.28
N TYR A 102 -1.11 -11.64 6.22
CA TYR A 102 0.05 -10.78 6.44
C TYR A 102 0.26 -10.39 7.90
N MET A 103 -0.80 -10.41 8.71
CA MET A 103 -0.76 -10.09 10.15
C MET A 103 -1.42 -11.23 10.96
N PRO A 104 -0.86 -12.45 10.96
CA PRO A 104 -1.45 -13.57 11.69
C PRO A 104 -1.40 -13.39 13.22
N ASN A 105 -0.51 -12.52 13.72
CA ASN A 105 -0.19 -12.39 15.14
C ASN A 105 -0.78 -11.12 15.79
N HIS A 106 -1.46 -10.25 15.04
CA HIS A 106 -2.12 -9.05 15.58
C HIS A 106 -3.20 -8.53 14.62
N GLN A 107 -4.05 -7.63 15.10
CA GLN A 107 -5.03 -6.93 14.28
C GLN A 107 -4.72 -5.43 14.31
N PRO A 108 -4.55 -4.77 13.16
CA PRO A 108 -4.29 -3.33 13.13
C PRO A 108 -5.57 -2.55 13.45
N MET A 109 -5.39 -1.30 13.89
CA MET A 109 -6.47 -0.31 13.77
C MET A 109 -6.77 -0.08 12.30
N ASP A 110 -8.04 -0.03 11.93
CA ASP A 110 -8.42 0.09 10.52
C ASP A 110 -9.48 1.15 10.29
N VAL A 111 -9.34 1.86 9.18
CA VAL A 111 -10.28 2.86 8.70
C VAL A 111 -10.61 2.55 7.25
N TYR A 112 -11.88 2.29 6.98
CA TYR A 112 -12.41 1.95 5.66
C TYR A 112 -13.26 3.08 5.11
N TRP A 113 -12.89 3.57 3.92
CA TRP A 113 -13.69 4.56 3.19
C TRP A 113 -14.04 4.06 1.79
N ARG A 114 -15.28 4.28 1.38
CA ARG A 114 -15.66 4.27 -0.04
C ARG A 114 -15.36 5.64 -0.61
N VAL A 115 -14.62 5.69 -1.72
CA VAL A 115 -14.42 6.95 -2.45
C VAL A 115 -15.62 7.15 -3.38
N ALA A 116 -16.30 8.29 -3.30
CA ALA A 116 -17.36 8.63 -4.23
C ALA A 116 -16.74 9.27 -5.48
N VAL A 117 -16.95 8.67 -6.65
CA VAL A 117 -16.61 9.28 -7.93
C VAL A 117 -17.88 9.97 -8.45
N GLY A 118 -17.89 11.30 -8.48
CA GLY A 118 -18.94 12.06 -9.14
C GLY A 118 -18.77 11.90 -10.65
N LEU A 119 -19.64 11.14 -11.30
CA LEU A 119 -19.73 11.11 -12.75
C LEU A 119 -20.33 12.45 -13.20
N ARG A 120 -19.60 13.20 -14.02
CA ARG A 120 -20.18 14.26 -14.86
C ARG A 120 -20.65 13.64 -16.17
#